data_AF-A0A1I7YYM3-F1
#
_entry.id   AF-A0A1I7YYM3-F1
#
_cell.length_a   1.000
_cell.length_b   1.000
_cell.length_c   1.000
_cell.angle_alpha   90.00
_cell.angle_beta   90.00
_cell.angle_gamma   90.00
#
_symmetry.space_group_name_H-M   'P 1'
#
loop_
_entity.id
_entity.type
_entity.pdbx_description
1 polymer ?
#
loop_
_entity_poly.entity_id
_entity_poly.type
_entity_poly.pdbx_seq_one_letter_code
_entity_poly.pdbx_strand_id
1 'polypeptide(L)'
;MDSVPKLFIESVCALVSNESLEAFKGCRSAVWRKKAKEIWRKTRKMLIDVNVLEESNPPAYRYVIAGRCSLDDLRRERYTRIIMYIGSEDQDTKKSTNIDGLKPLFAYVSTRHVEELNMSSVHRFDSLFQNFFPLSVNSIIIWRCTFGANSAFPQWLRRTLRMNSLQELNIIEWLRRTLRSNPLQELNIKRTTVEGRKEDVEEDLIHQSLMHGKHLKICMDSNHNFTNLDSTFLGRVLELWKNSEKPLPRQIRYHFPCYYREEQIRHYLNDVEGKTLVHKSGSGTMSWTYNPLELTFTP
;
A
#
# COMPACT_ATOMS: atom_id res chain seq x y z
N MET A 1 -19.66 11.26 -22.32
CA MET A 1 -18.63 11.51 -21.28
C MET A 1 -18.32 12.99 -21.13
N ASP A 2 -18.29 13.77 -22.20
CA ASP A 2 -17.88 15.17 -22.19
C ASP A 2 -18.91 16.14 -21.57
N SER A 3 -20.11 15.65 -21.24
CA SER A 3 -21.15 16.32 -20.45
C SER A 3 -20.89 16.34 -18.93
N VAL A 4 -19.82 15.69 -18.46
CA VAL A 4 -19.48 15.64 -17.02
C VAL A 4 -18.89 17.00 -16.57
N PRO A 5 -19.31 17.57 -15.41
CA PRO A 5 -18.80 18.86 -14.93
C PRO A 5 -17.28 18.91 -14.83
N LYS A 6 -16.67 20.00 -15.33
CA LYS A 6 -15.21 20.20 -15.36
C LYS A 6 -14.55 20.00 -13.99
N LEU A 7 -15.21 20.43 -12.91
CA LEU A 7 -14.74 20.26 -11.53
C LEU A 7 -14.69 18.79 -11.09
N PHE A 8 -15.62 17.95 -11.55
CA PHE A 8 -15.57 16.50 -11.27
C PHE A 8 -14.40 15.85 -12.00
N ILE A 9 -14.21 16.17 -13.29
CA ILE A 9 -13.08 15.68 -14.09
C ILE A 9 -11.74 16.11 -13.45
N GLU A 10 -11.67 17.35 -12.96
CA GLU A 10 -10.51 17.90 -12.26
C GLU A 10 -10.23 17.18 -10.93
N SER A 11 -11.25 16.93 -10.10
CA SER A 11 -11.10 16.19 -8.84
C SER A 11 -10.71 14.73 -9.05
N VAL A 12 -11.33 14.02 -10.01
CA VAL A 12 -10.95 12.62 -10.32
C VAL A 12 -9.51 12.55 -10.82
N CYS A 13 -9.13 13.39 -11.79
CA CYS A 13 -7.77 13.42 -12.29
C CYS A 13 -6.73 13.84 -11.22
N ALA A 14 -7.12 14.59 -10.17
CA ALA A 14 -6.24 14.93 -9.06
C ALA A 14 -6.05 13.80 -8.03
N LEU A 15 -6.97 12.83 -7.97
CA LEU A 15 -6.99 11.73 -7.00
C LEU A 15 -6.51 10.37 -7.55
N VAL A 16 -6.37 10.23 -8.88
CA VAL A 16 -5.81 9.03 -9.51
C VAL A 16 -4.28 9.12 -9.68
N SER A 17 -3.64 7.96 -9.83
CA SER A 17 -2.19 7.86 -10.03
C SER A 17 -1.71 8.43 -11.37
N ASN A 18 -0.40 8.43 -11.60
CA ASN A 18 0.21 9.01 -12.80
C ASN A 18 -0.12 8.13 -14.02
N GLU A 19 -0.17 6.84 -13.80
CA GLU A 19 -0.31 5.79 -14.78
C GLU A 19 -1.78 5.72 -15.22
N SER A 20 -2.71 5.99 -14.30
CA SER A 20 -4.10 6.32 -14.60
C SER A 20 -4.24 7.65 -15.36
N LEU A 21 -3.50 8.71 -14.99
CA LEU A 21 -3.45 9.95 -15.78
C LEU A 21 -2.91 9.73 -17.20
N GLU A 22 -1.92 8.85 -17.39
CA GLU A 22 -1.36 8.46 -18.69
C GLU A 22 -2.40 7.72 -19.54
N ALA A 23 -3.12 6.76 -18.95
CA ALA A 23 -4.26 6.11 -19.61
C ALA A 23 -5.35 7.12 -20.03
N PHE A 24 -5.62 8.14 -19.22
CA PHE A 24 -6.50 9.25 -19.61
C PHE A 24 -5.96 10.10 -20.78
N LYS A 25 -4.64 10.14 -21.04
CA LYS A 25 -4.09 10.77 -22.25
C LYS A 25 -4.43 9.98 -23.53
N GLY A 26 -4.70 8.68 -23.42
CA GLY A 26 -5.21 7.82 -24.50
C GLY A 26 -6.74 7.80 -24.64
N CYS A 27 -7.50 8.27 -23.64
CA CYS A 27 -8.95 8.25 -23.63
C CYS A 27 -9.58 8.96 -24.85
N ARG A 28 -10.71 8.43 -25.36
CA ARG A 28 -11.44 9.00 -26.51
C ARG A 28 -12.00 10.42 -26.24
N SER A 29 -12.38 10.74 -24.99
CA SER A 29 -12.87 12.09 -24.64
C SER A 29 -11.75 13.12 -24.69
N ALA A 30 -11.99 14.22 -25.42
CA ALA A 30 -11.07 15.35 -25.49
C ALA A 30 -10.98 16.12 -24.16
N VAL A 31 -12.07 16.19 -23.39
CA VAL A 31 -12.11 16.91 -22.10
C VAL A 31 -11.26 16.19 -21.05
N TRP A 32 -11.46 14.87 -20.88
CA TRP A 32 -10.65 14.05 -19.97
C TRP A 32 -9.18 14.05 -20.40
N ARG A 33 -8.89 13.86 -21.69
CA ARG A 33 -7.53 13.90 -22.25
C ARG A 33 -6.82 15.24 -21.98
N LYS A 34 -7.51 16.37 -22.15
CA LYS A 34 -6.93 17.71 -21.90
C LYS A 34 -6.66 17.92 -20.41
N LYS A 35 -7.62 17.59 -19.54
CA LYS A 35 -7.48 17.81 -18.08
C LYS A 35 -6.43 16.88 -17.46
N ALA A 36 -6.34 15.63 -17.90
CA ALA A 36 -5.29 14.71 -17.45
C ALA A 36 -3.88 15.17 -17.86
N LYS A 37 -3.70 15.69 -19.09
CA LYS A 37 -2.44 16.31 -19.52
C LYS A 37 -2.10 17.58 -18.73
N GLU A 38 -3.09 18.39 -18.37
CA GLU A 38 -2.89 19.58 -17.52
C GLU A 38 -2.41 19.19 -16.11
N ILE A 39 -3.11 18.25 -15.48
CA ILE A 39 -2.82 17.83 -14.10
C ILE A 39 -1.48 17.09 -14.03
N TRP A 40 -1.19 16.18 -14.96
CA TRP A 40 0.14 15.54 -15.04
C TRP A 40 1.29 16.56 -15.05
N ARG A 41 1.15 17.67 -15.79
CA ARG A 41 2.19 18.73 -15.86
C ARG A 41 2.27 19.63 -14.62
N LYS A 42 1.24 19.61 -13.76
CA LYS A 42 1.17 20.36 -12.49
C LYS A 42 1.40 19.49 -11.26
N THR A 43 1.33 18.17 -11.41
CA THR A 43 1.49 17.20 -10.32
C THR A 43 2.90 17.27 -9.76
N ARG A 44 3.00 17.38 -8.44
CA ARG A 44 4.26 17.37 -7.70
C ARG A 44 4.19 16.31 -6.61
N LYS A 45 5.22 15.48 -6.49
CA LYS A 45 5.40 14.63 -5.32
C LYS A 45 6.00 15.49 -4.21
N MET A 46 5.41 15.45 -3.02
CA MET A 46 5.92 16.09 -1.82
C MET A 46 6.31 15.01 -0.82
N LEU A 47 7.49 15.15 -0.25
CA LEU A 47 7.96 14.32 0.85
C LEU A 47 7.49 14.93 2.17
N ILE A 48 6.96 14.09 3.05
CA ILE A 48 6.60 14.44 4.42
C ILE A 48 7.21 13.39 5.35
N ASP A 49 8.22 13.81 6.11
CA ASP A 49 8.87 12.97 7.09
C ASP A 49 8.21 13.26 8.45
N VAL A 50 7.64 12.24 9.10
CA VAL A 50 7.02 12.33 10.43
C VAL A 50 7.86 11.51 11.40
N ASN A 51 8.51 12.20 12.32
CA ASN A 51 9.43 11.60 13.27
C ASN A 51 8.72 11.44 14.61
N VAL A 52 8.76 10.23 15.15
CA VAL A 52 8.37 9.91 16.53
C VAL A 52 9.63 9.93 17.37
N LEU A 53 9.64 10.76 18.40
CA LEU A 53 10.81 10.89 19.27
C LEU A 53 10.79 9.79 20.32
N GLU A 54 11.77 8.89 20.27
CA GLU A 54 11.83 7.76 21.21
C GLU A 54 12.07 8.24 22.65
N GLU A 55 11.85 7.36 23.63
CA GLU A 55 11.91 7.63 25.09
C GLU A 55 10.91 8.67 25.63
N SER A 56 10.19 9.41 24.78
CA SER A 56 9.21 10.41 25.21
C SER A 56 7.88 9.78 25.68
N ASN A 57 7.40 10.18 26.86
CA ASN A 57 6.16 9.70 27.45
C ASN A 57 5.31 10.86 28.02
N PRO A 58 4.15 11.22 27.40
CA PRO A 58 3.58 10.62 26.20
C PRO A 58 4.45 10.87 24.95
N PRO A 59 4.28 10.07 23.88
CA PRO A 59 5.04 10.24 22.64
C PRO A 59 4.96 11.66 22.07
N ALA A 60 6.14 12.23 21.83
CA ALA A 60 6.35 13.49 21.16
C ALA A 60 6.69 13.25 19.67
N TYR A 61 6.31 14.22 18.84
CA TYR A 61 6.37 14.14 17.40
C TYR A 61 7.03 15.37 16.80
N ARG A 62 7.55 15.19 15.59
CA ARG A 62 8.01 16.26 14.72
C ARG A 62 7.62 15.89 13.28
N TYR A 63 7.50 16.88 12.40
CA TYR A 63 7.45 16.61 10.97
C TYR A 63 8.25 17.63 10.17
N VAL A 64 8.68 17.22 8.98
CA VAL A 64 9.35 18.05 7.99
C VAL A 64 8.66 17.84 6.65
N ILE A 65 8.36 18.93 5.95
CA ILE A 65 7.93 18.88 4.55
C ILE A 65 9.13 19.29 3.70
N ALA A 66 9.48 18.49 2.68
CA ALA A 66 10.67 18.74 1.87
C ALA A 66 10.63 20.09 1.14
N GLY A 67 11.83 20.59 0.78
CA GLY A 67 11.98 21.90 0.13
C GLY A 67 11.74 23.11 1.06
N ARG A 68 11.70 22.90 2.40
CA ARG A 68 11.35 23.93 3.41
C ARG A 68 9.94 24.51 3.23
N CYS A 69 9.03 23.72 2.65
CA CYS A 69 7.64 24.08 2.43
C CYS A 69 6.88 24.15 3.77
N SER A 70 6.04 25.16 3.99
CA SER A 70 5.12 25.18 5.14
C SER A 70 3.86 24.34 4.85
N LEU A 71 3.11 23.95 5.88
CA LEU A 71 1.82 23.29 5.70
C LEU A 71 0.82 24.19 4.94
N ASP A 72 0.92 25.51 5.05
CA ASP A 72 0.04 26.45 4.33
C ASP A 72 0.44 26.67 2.87
N ASP A 73 1.73 26.53 2.53
CA ASP A 73 2.17 26.44 1.13
C ASP A 73 1.74 25.12 0.50
N LEU A 74 1.89 24.02 1.25
CA LEU A 74 1.41 22.69 0.86
C LEU A 74 -0.13 22.67 0.65
N ARG A 75 -0.89 23.44 1.43
CA ARG A 75 -2.34 23.63 1.27
C ARG A 75 -2.71 24.35 -0.03
N ARG A 76 -1.88 25.28 -0.52
CA ARG A 76 -2.07 26.00 -1.79
C ARG A 76 -1.81 25.11 -3.00
N GLU A 77 -0.90 24.14 -2.89
CA GLU A 77 -0.64 23.17 -3.95
C GLU A 77 -1.83 22.18 -4.08
N ARG A 78 -2.59 22.32 -5.17
CA ARG A 78 -3.84 21.58 -5.43
C ARG A 78 -3.61 20.14 -5.94
N TYR A 79 -2.49 19.90 -6.62
CA TYR A 79 -2.19 18.66 -7.33
C TYR A 79 -1.02 17.88 -6.69
N THR A 80 -0.84 18.05 -5.38
CA THR A 80 0.22 17.38 -4.62
C THR A 80 -0.10 15.92 -4.38
N ARG A 81 0.93 15.09 -4.52
CA ARG A 81 0.95 13.70 -4.07
C ARG A 81 1.88 13.53 -2.92
N ILE A 82 1.49 12.72 -1.94
CA ILE A 82 2.21 12.61 -0.68
C ILE A 82 3.00 11.31 -0.67
N ILE A 83 4.31 11.41 -0.44
CA ILE A 83 5.13 10.31 0.06
C ILE A 83 5.32 10.62 1.54
N MET A 84 4.84 9.75 2.42
CA MET A 84 4.92 9.93 3.87
C MET A 84 5.80 8.85 4.48
N TYR A 85 6.92 9.27 5.09
CA TYR A 85 7.72 8.42 5.96
C TYR A 85 7.30 8.65 7.41
N ILE A 86 7.20 7.58 8.19
CA ILE A 86 7.00 7.61 9.64
C ILE A 86 8.13 6.80 10.26
N GLY A 87 9.03 7.46 10.97
CA GLY A 87 10.25 6.85 11.52
C GLY A 87 10.50 7.29 12.96
N SER A 88 11.44 6.62 13.62
CA SER A 88 12.05 7.12 14.84
C SER A 88 13.15 8.14 14.53
N GLU A 89 13.28 9.15 15.40
CA GLU A 89 14.41 10.09 15.44
C GLU A 89 14.83 10.22 16.90
N ASP A 90 16.14 10.25 17.16
CA ASP A 90 16.69 10.47 18.50
C ASP A 90 16.22 11.83 19.08
N GLN A 91 16.22 11.98 20.40
CA GLN A 91 15.87 13.24 21.07
C GLN A 91 16.93 14.34 20.85
N ASP A 92 16.91 14.97 19.67
CA ASP A 92 17.55 16.26 19.47
C ASP A 92 16.74 17.38 20.14
N THR A 93 17.45 18.43 20.56
CA THR A 93 16.98 19.69 21.16
C THR A 93 15.99 20.52 20.32
N LYS A 94 15.50 19.98 19.20
CA LYS A 94 14.61 20.64 18.25
C LYS A 94 13.16 20.64 18.74
N LYS A 95 12.42 21.69 18.39
CA LYS A 95 11.02 21.88 18.81
C LYS A 95 10.12 20.74 18.32
N SER A 96 9.64 19.93 19.27
CA SER A 96 8.65 18.87 19.08
C SER A 96 7.22 19.37 19.34
N THR A 97 6.24 18.49 19.16
CA THR A 97 4.82 18.71 19.45
C THR A 97 4.14 17.41 19.86
N ASN A 98 2.93 17.48 20.41
CA ASN A 98 2.13 16.29 20.73
C ASN A 98 1.30 15.83 19.50
N ILE A 99 0.46 14.82 19.66
CA ILE A 99 -0.43 14.33 18.59
C ILE A 99 -1.34 15.43 18.01
N ASP A 100 -1.75 16.42 18.79
CA ASP A 100 -2.62 17.52 18.32
C ASP A 100 -1.92 18.41 17.29
N GLY A 101 -0.60 18.61 17.44
CA GLY A 101 0.22 19.32 16.45
C GLY A 101 0.30 18.63 15.09
N LEU A 102 0.04 17.32 15.01
CA LEU A 102 -0.04 16.58 13.76
C LEU A 102 -1.45 16.56 13.14
N LYS A 103 -2.52 16.85 13.90
CA LYS A 103 -3.90 16.84 13.37
C LYS A 103 -4.08 17.73 12.10
N PRO A 104 -3.51 18.95 12.01
CA PRO A 104 -3.60 19.77 10.79
C PRO A 104 -2.91 19.16 9.57
N LEU A 105 -1.85 18.38 9.78
CA LEU A 105 -1.10 17.65 8.75
C LEU A 105 -1.89 16.43 8.27
N PHE A 106 -2.33 15.58 9.20
CA PHE A 106 -3.11 14.38 8.86
C PHE A 106 -4.46 14.71 8.21
N ALA A 107 -5.13 15.79 8.64
CA ALA A 107 -6.33 16.29 7.97
C ALA A 107 -6.04 16.69 6.51
N TYR A 108 -4.92 17.36 6.24
CA TYR A 108 -4.52 17.68 4.86
C TYR A 108 -4.21 16.41 4.04
N VAL A 109 -3.32 15.54 4.54
CA VAL A 109 -2.87 14.33 3.83
C VAL A 109 -4.03 13.36 3.59
N SER A 110 -4.99 13.26 4.52
CA SER A 110 -6.19 12.44 4.32
C SER A 110 -7.04 12.91 3.13
N THR A 111 -6.97 14.20 2.76
CA THR A 111 -7.65 14.78 1.57
C THR A 111 -6.78 14.78 0.29
N ARG A 112 -5.74 13.95 0.23
CA ARG A 112 -4.81 13.87 -0.91
C ARG A 112 -4.56 12.43 -1.36
N HIS A 113 -3.93 12.31 -2.52
CA HIS A 113 -3.41 11.05 -3.04
C HIS A 113 -2.08 10.72 -2.36
N VAL A 114 -2.05 9.67 -1.54
CA VAL A 114 -0.82 9.19 -0.89
C VAL A 114 -0.17 8.14 -1.79
N GLU A 115 0.96 8.49 -2.38
CA GLU A 115 1.67 7.62 -3.33
C GLU A 115 2.53 6.55 -2.63
N GLU A 116 2.98 6.83 -1.41
CA GLU A 116 3.63 5.85 -0.54
C GLU A 116 3.43 6.26 0.93
N LEU A 117 3.08 5.30 1.78
CA LEU A 117 3.05 5.44 3.24
C LEU A 117 3.97 4.37 3.83
N ASN A 118 5.07 4.79 4.43
CA ASN A 118 6.17 3.93 4.82
C ASN A 118 6.50 4.15 6.30
N MET A 119 6.41 3.09 7.11
CA MET A 119 6.60 3.12 8.56
C MET A 119 7.77 2.22 8.93
N SER A 120 8.80 2.75 9.62
CA SER A 120 10.04 2.01 9.87
C SER A 120 10.56 2.18 11.29
N SER A 121 10.70 1.06 11.99
CA SER A 121 11.40 0.93 13.29
C SER A 121 10.82 1.79 14.41
N VAL A 122 9.49 1.94 14.46
CA VAL A 122 8.79 2.82 15.41
C VAL A 122 8.01 2.03 16.46
N HIS A 123 8.05 2.45 17.73
CA HIS A 123 7.43 1.78 18.87
C HIS A 123 6.29 2.60 19.50
N ARG A 124 5.15 1.95 19.81
CA ARG A 124 3.98 2.44 20.58
C ARG A 124 3.45 3.83 20.18
N PHE A 125 3.41 4.09 18.87
CA PHE A 125 2.97 5.36 18.26
C PHE A 125 1.47 5.37 17.91
N ASP A 126 0.66 4.62 18.66
CA ASP A 126 -0.68 4.17 18.28
C ASP A 126 -1.73 5.29 18.09
N SER A 127 -1.48 6.47 18.67
CA SER A 127 -2.32 7.66 18.58
C SER A 127 -2.35 8.31 17.19
N LEU A 128 -1.39 8.01 16.30
CA LEU A 128 -1.43 8.46 14.90
C LEU A 128 -2.70 7.94 14.19
N PHE A 129 -2.99 6.65 14.34
CA PHE A 129 -4.05 5.93 13.60
C PHE A 129 -5.46 6.30 14.04
N GLN A 130 -5.62 7.03 15.15
CA GLN A 130 -6.91 7.60 15.57
C GLN A 130 -7.31 8.81 14.71
N ASN A 131 -6.35 9.53 14.13
CA ASN A 131 -6.55 10.84 13.49
C ASN A 131 -6.18 10.85 11.99
N PHE A 132 -5.60 9.78 11.47
CA PHE A 132 -5.07 9.70 10.10
C PHE A 132 -5.74 8.57 9.32
N PHE A 133 -6.51 8.91 8.27
CA PHE A 133 -7.19 7.94 7.41
C PHE A 133 -7.09 8.39 5.93
N PRO A 134 -6.07 7.95 5.17
CA PRO A 134 -5.90 8.37 3.78
C PRO A 134 -7.05 7.87 2.89
N LEU A 135 -7.75 8.81 2.23
CA LEU A 135 -8.82 8.52 1.26
C LEU A 135 -8.33 7.81 -0.01
N SER A 136 -7.02 7.81 -0.25
CA SER A 136 -6.35 6.91 -1.18
C SER A 136 -4.90 6.77 -0.77
N VAL A 137 -4.42 5.52 -0.70
CA VAL A 137 -3.01 5.18 -0.52
C VAL A 137 -2.63 4.15 -1.56
N ASN A 138 -1.41 4.24 -2.09
CA ASN A 138 -0.92 3.40 -3.18
C ASN A 138 -0.08 2.23 -2.69
N SER A 139 1.00 2.55 -1.98
CA SER A 139 1.90 1.59 -1.33
C SER A 139 1.84 1.77 0.18
N ILE A 140 1.76 0.67 0.92
CA ILE A 140 1.87 0.62 2.38
C ILE A 140 3.05 -0.28 2.74
N ILE A 141 4.08 0.31 3.32
CA ILE A 141 5.29 -0.37 3.80
C ILE A 141 5.35 -0.22 5.32
N ILE A 142 5.49 -1.32 6.05
CA ILE A 142 5.62 -1.34 7.51
C ILE A 142 6.74 -2.32 7.89
N TRP A 143 7.75 -1.80 8.57
CA TRP A 143 8.96 -2.53 8.93
C TRP A 143 9.31 -2.32 10.40
N ARG A 144 9.55 -3.41 11.15
CA ARG A 144 10.04 -3.34 12.54
C ARG A 144 9.18 -2.50 13.50
N CYS A 145 7.90 -2.30 13.20
CA CYS A 145 7.02 -1.48 14.03
C CYS A 145 6.40 -2.30 15.18
N THR A 146 6.23 -1.68 16.35
CA THR A 146 5.54 -2.28 17.50
C THR A 146 4.33 -1.44 17.89
N PHE A 147 3.15 -2.04 17.89
CA PHE A 147 1.88 -1.41 18.23
C PHE A 147 1.37 -1.91 19.59
N GLY A 148 0.89 -1.00 20.43
CA GLY A 148 0.38 -1.32 21.76
C GLY A 148 -0.89 -2.18 21.72
N ALA A 149 -1.19 -2.87 22.82
CA ALA A 149 -2.34 -3.79 22.87
C ALA A 149 -3.67 -3.10 22.53
N ASN A 150 -3.86 -1.86 22.98
CA ASN A 150 -5.05 -1.05 22.71
C ASN A 150 -4.96 -0.25 21.39
N SER A 151 -4.05 -0.60 20.47
CA SER A 151 -3.83 0.13 19.24
C SER A 151 -5.05 0.16 18.31
N ALA A 152 -5.24 1.32 17.67
CA ALA A 152 -6.15 1.46 16.54
C ALA A 152 -5.58 0.87 15.23
N PHE A 153 -4.27 0.58 15.16
CA PHE A 153 -3.61 0.12 13.93
C PHE A 153 -4.30 -1.07 13.23
N PRO A 154 -4.71 -2.16 13.90
CA PRO A 154 -5.35 -3.28 13.21
C PRO A 154 -6.68 -2.89 12.56
N GLN A 155 -7.51 -2.09 13.25
CA GLN A 155 -8.77 -1.59 12.70
C GLN A 155 -8.53 -0.57 11.58
N TRP A 156 -7.52 0.29 11.74
CA TRP A 156 -7.07 1.21 10.71
C TRP A 156 -6.62 0.48 9.44
N LEU A 157 -5.86 -0.62 9.56
CA LEU A 157 -5.41 -1.39 8.40
C LEU A 157 -6.60 -2.08 7.73
N ARG A 158 -7.44 -2.82 8.47
CA ARG A 158 -8.64 -3.46 7.91
C ARG A 158 -9.53 -2.44 7.18
N ARG A 159 -9.73 -1.26 7.76
CA ARG A 159 -10.47 -0.15 7.12
C ARG A 159 -9.77 0.38 5.87
N THR A 160 -8.45 0.58 5.92
CA THR A 160 -7.64 1.06 4.79
C THR A 160 -7.66 0.08 3.62
N LEU A 161 -7.57 -1.23 3.90
CA LEU A 161 -7.75 -2.29 2.91
C LEU A 161 -9.16 -2.26 2.32
N ARG A 162 -10.22 -2.26 3.14
CA ARG A 162 -11.62 -2.28 2.64
C ARG A 162 -12.01 -1.02 1.86
N MET A 163 -11.49 0.16 2.21
CA MET A 163 -11.88 1.42 1.59
C MET A 163 -11.09 1.77 0.32
N ASN A 164 -9.83 1.35 0.21
CA ASN A 164 -8.93 1.84 -0.84
C ASN A 164 -8.59 0.77 -1.87
N SER A 165 -8.70 1.11 -3.16
CA SER A 165 -8.17 0.30 -4.27
C SER A 165 -6.64 0.38 -4.43
N LEU A 166 -5.91 0.46 -3.29
CA LEU A 166 -4.45 0.45 -3.09
C LEU A 166 -3.55 0.93 -4.26
N GLN A 167 -3.70 2.15 -4.79
CA GLN A 167 -3.43 2.41 -6.21
C GLN A 167 -2.02 2.24 -6.88
N GLU A 168 -0.83 1.97 -6.28
CA GLU A 168 0.48 1.88 -7.04
C GLU A 168 1.76 1.30 -6.30
N LEU A 169 2.93 1.27 -6.97
CA LEU A 169 4.15 0.44 -6.75
C LEU A 169 5.39 1.12 -6.13
N ASN A 170 6.13 0.39 -5.28
CA ASN A 170 7.61 0.38 -5.31
C ASN A 170 8.25 -0.87 -4.64
N ILE A 171 9.21 -1.53 -5.30
CA ILE A 171 10.03 -2.62 -4.73
C ILE A 171 11.49 -2.16 -4.55
N ILE A 172 12.02 -2.34 -3.34
CA ILE A 172 13.44 -2.38 -2.91
C ILE A 172 14.44 -1.58 -3.77
N GLU A 173 14.99 -0.54 -3.14
CA GLU A 173 15.88 0.48 -3.69
C GLU A 173 17.07 -0.02 -4.55
N TRP A 174 17.59 -1.23 -4.30
CA TRP A 174 18.70 -1.82 -5.05
C TRP A 174 18.38 -2.14 -6.53
N LEU A 175 17.12 -2.44 -6.87
CA LEU A 175 16.72 -2.87 -8.22
C LEU A 175 16.38 -1.70 -9.19
N ARG A 176 16.42 -0.45 -8.70
CA ARG A 176 15.92 0.74 -9.41
C ARG A 176 16.72 1.15 -10.66
N ARG A 177 17.82 0.46 -10.98
CA ARG A 177 18.70 0.76 -12.13
C ARG A 177 18.36 0.00 -13.43
N THR A 178 17.54 -1.06 -13.40
CA THR A 178 17.62 -2.09 -14.47
C THR A 178 16.32 -2.41 -15.23
N LEU A 179 15.12 -2.10 -14.73
CA LEU A 179 13.86 -2.55 -15.37
C LEU A 179 12.83 -1.42 -15.58
N ARG A 180 12.18 -1.44 -16.76
CA ARG A 180 11.17 -0.48 -17.23
C ARG A 180 9.78 -1.12 -17.38
N SER A 181 9.26 -1.79 -16.34
CA SER A 181 8.07 -2.64 -16.50
C SER A 181 7.06 -2.56 -15.35
N ASN A 182 5.90 -1.96 -15.67
CA ASN A 182 4.55 -2.08 -15.09
C ASN A 182 4.35 -1.95 -13.56
N PRO A 183 3.44 -1.06 -13.09
CA PRO A 183 3.18 -0.91 -11.67
C PRO A 183 2.36 -2.07 -11.08
N LEU A 184 2.75 -2.52 -9.89
CA LEU A 184 1.91 -3.29 -8.97
C LEU A 184 1.70 -2.51 -7.67
N GLN A 185 0.46 -2.33 -7.25
CA GLN A 185 0.08 -1.97 -5.88
C GLN A 185 0.89 -2.79 -4.86
N GLU A 186 1.37 -2.23 -3.75
CA GLU A 186 2.13 -3.02 -2.76
C GLU A 186 1.66 -2.84 -1.31
N LEU A 187 1.44 -3.98 -0.64
CA LEU A 187 1.30 -4.11 0.81
C LEU A 187 2.47 -4.96 1.35
N ASN A 188 3.35 -4.34 2.13
CA ASN A 188 4.57 -4.97 2.62
C ASN A 188 4.70 -4.74 4.14
N ILE A 189 4.23 -5.71 4.94
CA ILE A 189 4.20 -5.62 6.42
C ILE A 189 5.10 -6.70 7.00
N LYS A 190 6.26 -6.33 7.53
CA LYS A 190 7.27 -7.27 8.01
C LYS A 190 7.85 -6.91 9.37
N ARG A 191 8.26 -7.93 10.13
CA ARG A 191 8.85 -7.80 11.48
C ARG A 191 8.01 -6.92 12.41
N THR A 192 6.70 -6.93 12.22
CA THR A 192 5.75 -6.04 12.88
C THR A 192 5.05 -6.79 14.02
N THR A 193 4.84 -6.11 15.14
CA THR A 193 4.26 -6.69 16.36
C THR A 193 3.02 -5.93 16.81
N VAL A 194 1.98 -6.67 17.21
CA VAL A 194 0.89 -6.14 18.06
C VAL A 194 1.02 -6.76 19.45
N GLU A 195 1.02 -5.94 20.50
CA GLU A 195 1.13 -6.42 21.88
C GLU A 195 -0.21 -7.02 22.37
N GLY A 196 -0.15 -7.98 23.30
CA GLY A 196 -1.32 -8.45 24.08
C GLY A 196 -2.42 -9.23 23.37
N ARG A 197 -2.56 -9.16 22.04
CA ARG A 197 -3.58 -9.89 21.25
C ARG A 197 -3.04 -10.34 19.90
N LYS A 198 -3.48 -11.52 19.45
CA LYS A 198 -3.33 -11.95 18.05
C LYS A 198 -4.36 -11.25 17.17
N GLU A 199 -3.91 -10.62 16.10
CA GLU A 199 -4.75 -9.95 15.11
C GLU A 199 -4.62 -10.61 13.74
N ASP A 200 -5.76 -10.88 13.10
CA ASP A 200 -5.82 -11.49 11.77
C ASP A 200 -6.47 -10.59 10.71
N VAL A 201 -5.87 -10.54 9.52
CA VAL A 201 -6.35 -9.79 8.34
C VAL A 201 -6.45 -10.67 7.08
N GLU A 202 -6.36 -12.01 7.17
CA GLU A 202 -6.42 -12.90 6.00
C GLU A 202 -7.65 -12.66 5.12
N GLU A 203 -8.84 -12.51 5.71
CA GLU A 203 -10.08 -12.18 4.97
C GLU A 203 -9.98 -10.86 4.20
N ASP A 204 -9.29 -9.87 4.75
CA ASP A 204 -9.11 -8.56 4.13
C ASP A 204 -8.12 -8.62 2.95
N LEU A 205 -7.14 -9.52 3.00
CA LEU A 205 -6.19 -9.80 1.91
C LEU A 205 -6.86 -10.61 0.78
N ILE A 206 -7.70 -11.58 1.14
CA ILE A 206 -8.53 -12.35 0.20
C ILE A 206 -9.53 -11.41 -0.50
N HIS A 207 -10.23 -10.57 0.27
CA HIS A 207 -11.15 -9.57 -0.27
C HIS A 207 -10.45 -8.62 -1.23
N GLN A 208 -9.27 -8.10 -0.87
CA GLN A 208 -8.45 -7.29 -1.78
C GLN A 208 -8.17 -8.01 -3.11
N SER A 209 -7.81 -9.29 -3.06
CA SER A 209 -7.49 -10.07 -4.26
C SER A 209 -8.69 -10.30 -5.20
N LEU A 210 -9.92 -10.25 -4.64
CA LEU A 210 -11.18 -10.29 -5.40
C LEU A 210 -11.61 -8.92 -5.95
N MET A 211 -11.04 -7.81 -5.52
CA MET A 211 -11.40 -6.48 -6.05
C MET A 211 -10.79 -6.25 -7.45
N HIS A 212 -11.58 -5.66 -8.36
CA HIS A 212 -11.03 -5.05 -9.58
C HIS A 212 -10.06 -3.91 -9.22
N GLY A 213 -8.94 -3.83 -9.92
CA GLY A 213 -7.92 -2.79 -9.68
C GLY A 213 -6.70 -2.99 -10.56
N LYS A 214 -5.58 -2.33 -10.21
CA LYS A 214 -4.29 -2.64 -10.82
C LYS A 214 -3.68 -3.87 -10.14
N HIS A 215 -2.60 -4.38 -10.73
CA HIS A 215 -1.91 -5.57 -10.21
C HIS A 215 -1.53 -5.35 -8.74
N LEU A 216 -1.67 -6.33 -7.84
CA LEU A 216 -1.40 -6.15 -6.41
C LEU A 216 -0.38 -7.16 -5.89
N LYS A 217 0.66 -6.68 -5.22
CA LYS A 217 1.67 -7.45 -4.52
C LYS A 217 1.43 -7.39 -3.01
N ILE A 218 1.38 -8.55 -2.37
CA ILE A 218 1.21 -8.73 -0.94
C ILE A 218 2.44 -9.46 -0.41
N CYS A 219 3.05 -8.94 0.66
CA CYS A 219 4.19 -9.55 1.33
C CYS A 219 4.08 -9.35 2.85
N MET A 220 3.91 -10.43 3.60
CA MET A 220 3.84 -10.39 5.07
C MET A 220 4.67 -11.52 5.67
N ASP A 221 5.62 -11.16 6.55
CA ASP A 221 6.79 -11.98 6.86
C ASP A 221 7.39 -11.59 8.23
N SER A 222 7.72 -12.58 9.06
CA SER A 222 8.35 -12.41 10.37
C SER A 222 7.56 -11.55 11.38
N ASN A 223 6.24 -11.41 11.22
CA ASN A 223 5.37 -10.65 12.13
C ASN A 223 5.01 -11.46 13.40
N HIS A 224 4.84 -10.77 14.53
CA HIS A 224 4.48 -11.37 15.82
C HIS A 224 3.09 -10.91 16.27
N ASN A 225 2.23 -11.87 16.64
CA ASN A 225 0.81 -11.66 16.97
C ASN A 225 0.00 -10.92 15.87
N PHE A 226 0.48 -10.95 14.64
CA PHE A 226 -0.15 -10.35 13.47
C PHE A 226 0.02 -11.31 12.27
N THR A 227 -0.89 -11.28 11.29
CA THR A 227 -0.86 -12.18 10.12
C THR A 227 0.52 -12.24 9.46
N ASN A 228 0.91 -13.45 9.06
CA ASN A 228 1.99 -13.73 8.12
C ASN A 228 1.39 -14.43 6.91
N LEU A 229 2.01 -14.35 5.73
CA LEU A 229 1.62 -15.23 4.64
C LEU A 229 2.20 -16.63 4.93
N ASP A 230 1.33 -17.61 5.16
CA ASP A 230 1.72 -18.98 5.52
C ASP A 230 1.20 -20.06 4.57
N SER A 231 1.57 -21.31 4.84
CA SER A 231 1.11 -22.46 4.06
C SER A 231 -0.41 -22.70 4.15
N THR A 232 -1.06 -22.24 5.21
CA THR A 232 -2.51 -22.30 5.40
C THR A 232 -3.18 -21.30 4.46
N PHE A 233 -2.78 -20.03 4.55
CA PHE A 233 -3.24 -18.94 3.70
C PHE A 233 -2.98 -19.21 2.21
N LEU A 234 -1.80 -19.77 1.88
CA LEU A 234 -1.46 -20.28 0.56
C LEU A 234 -2.51 -21.29 0.06
N GLY A 235 -2.82 -22.31 0.86
CA GLY A 235 -3.84 -23.30 0.53
C GLY A 235 -5.20 -22.66 0.25
N ARG A 236 -5.63 -21.73 1.11
CA ARG A 236 -6.90 -20.98 0.97
C ARG A 236 -6.97 -20.17 -0.32
N VAL A 237 -5.91 -19.45 -0.67
CA VAL A 237 -5.84 -18.66 -1.92
C VAL A 237 -5.84 -19.55 -3.16
N LEU A 238 -5.11 -20.67 -3.12
CA LEU A 238 -5.10 -21.66 -4.21
C LEU A 238 -6.46 -22.34 -4.38
N GLU A 239 -7.11 -22.72 -3.29
CA GLU A 239 -8.47 -23.29 -3.31
C GLU A 239 -9.47 -22.30 -3.89
N LEU A 240 -9.47 -21.05 -3.41
CA LEU A 240 -10.32 -19.98 -3.91
C LEU A 240 -10.14 -19.74 -5.41
N TRP A 241 -8.90 -19.72 -5.91
CA TRP A 241 -8.63 -19.56 -7.36
C TRP A 241 -8.98 -20.81 -8.17
N LYS A 242 -8.80 -22.03 -7.65
CA LYS A 242 -9.25 -23.26 -8.33
C LYS A 242 -10.79 -23.33 -8.37
N ASN A 243 -11.47 -22.79 -7.36
CA ASN A 243 -12.92 -22.90 -7.20
C ASN A 243 -13.72 -21.74 -7.80
N SER A 244 -13.13 -20.56 -8.00
CA SER A 244 -13.77 -19.40 -8.64
C SER A 244 -14.28 -19.69 -10.08
N GLU A 245 -15.40 -19.10 -10.49
CA GLU A 245 -15.91 -19.23 -11.87
C GLU A 245 -14.98 -18.60 -12.92
N LYS A 246 -14.28 -17.54 -12.51
CA LYS A 246 -13.38 -16.71 -13.32
C LYS A 246 -12.10 -16.45 -12.53
N PRO A 247 -10.95 -16.18 -13.18
CA PRO A 247 -9.73 -15.78 -12.50
C PRO A 247 -9.92 -14.53 -11.64
N LEU A 248 -8.94 -14.27 -10.77
CA LEU A 248 -8.85 -12.99 -10.05
C LEU A 248 -8.88 -11.83 -11.07
N PRO A 249 -9.65 -10.75 -10.83
CA PRO A 249 -9.93 -9.72 -11.84
C PRO A 249 -8.75 -8.79 -12.17
N ARG A 250 -7.57 -9.10 -11.65
CA ARG A 250 -6.30 -8.38 -11.79
C ARG A 250 -5.14 -9.33 -11.46
N GLN A 251 -3.93 -9.02 -11.92
CA GLN A 251 -2.75 -9.79 -11.51
C GLN A 251 -2.51 -9.63 -9.99
N ILE A 252 -2.42 -10.73 -9.25
CA ILE A 252 -2.08 -10.73 -7.82
C ILE A 252 -0.75 -11.45 -7.63
N ARG A 253 0.15 -10.88 -6.83
CA ARG A 253 1.41 -11.49 -6.44
C ARG A 253 1.50 -11.68 -4.94
N TYR A 254 1.78 -12.89 -4.51
CA TYR A 254 2.05 -13.20 -3.11
C TYR A 254 3.51 -13.56 -2.96
N HIS A 255 4.27 -12.70 -2.27
CA HIS A 255 5.66 -12.95 -1.95
C HIS A 255 5.75 -13.53 -0.54
N PHE A 256 5.93 -14.84 -0.46
CA PHE A 256 6.14 -15.57 0.78
C PHE A 256 7.63 -15.50 1.20
N PRO A 257 7.94 -15.64 2.51
CA PRO A 257 9.30 -15.76 3.02
C PRO A 257 10.15 -16.87 2.36
N CYS A 258 11.47 -16.70 2.36
CA CYS A 258 12.43 -17.68 1.82
C CYS A 258 12.60 -18.96 2.66
N TYR A 259 11.89 -19.08 3.80
CA TYR A 259 11.89 -20.28 4.65
C TYR A 259 10.78 -21.29 4.31
N TYR A 260 9.92 -21.01 3.33
CA TYR A 260 8.98 -22.02 2.80
C TYR A 260 9.72 -23.06 1.96
N ARG A 261 9.58 -24.33 2.33
CA ARG A 261 10.19 -25.43 1.59
C ARG A 261 9.39 -25.74 0.34
N GLU A 262 10.09 -26.05 -0.76
CA GLU A 262 9.49 -26.48 -2.03
C GLU A 262 8.48 -27.62 -1.85
N GLU A 263 8.83 -28.57 -0.97
CA GLU A 263 8.02 -29.70 -0.48
C GLU A 263 6.58 -29.29 -0.10
N GLN A 264 6.43 -28.20 0.68
CA GLN A 264 5.13 -27.73 1.19
C GLN A 264 4.25 -27.12 0.08
N ILE A 265 4.88 -26.59 -0.98
CA ILE A 265 4.19 -25.93 -2.09
C ILE A 265 3.77 -26.99 -3.12
N ARG A 266 4.65 -27.96 -3.43
CA ARG A 266 4.34 -29.13 -4.28
C ARG A 266 3.11 -29.89 -3.80
N HIS A 267 2.92 -30.00 -2.48
CA HIS A 267 1.72 -30.59 -1.88
C HIS A 267 0.42 -29.90 -2.32
N TYR A 268 0.36 -28.57 -2.37
CA TYR A 268 -0.83 -27.83 -2.82
C TYR A 268 -0.94 -27.69 -4.35
N LEU A 269 0.17 -27.87 -5.07
CA LEU A 269 0.24 -27.77 -6.53
C LEU A 269 0.17 -29.14 -7.23
N ASN A 270 -0.03 -30.23 -6.47
CA ASN A 270 -0.19 -31.61 -6.97
C ASN A 270 0.93 -32.06 -7.93
N ASP A 271 2.17 -31.63 -7.66
CA ASP A 271 3.41 -31.98 -8.40
C ASP A 271 3.30 -31.79 -9.95
N VAL A 272 2.51 -30.81 -10.41
CA VAL A 272 2.33 -30.51 -11.84
C VAL A 272 3.65 -30.12 -12.52
N GLU A 273 3.95 -30.78 -13.65
CA GLU A 273 5.13 -30.53 -14.48
C GLU A 273 5.08 -29.15 -15.16
N GLY A 274 5.58 -28.13 -14.48
CA GLY A 274 5.71 -26.77 -14.99
C GLY A 274 5.68 -25.74 -13.88
N LYS A 275 6.05 -24.49 -14.18
CA LYS A 275 5.95 -23.36 -13.24
C LYS A 275 4.71 -22.50 -13.49
N THR A 276 3.67 -23.10 -14.07
CA THR A 276 2.44 -22.43 -14.51
C THR A 276 1.24 -23.37 -14.45
N LEU A 277 0.14 -22.93 -13.85
CA LEU A 277 -1.20 -23.52 -13.97
C LEU A 277 -2.10 -22.61 -14.82
N VAL A 278 -3.06 -23.20 -15.53
CA VAL A 278 -4.15 -22.49 -16.22
C VAL A 278 -5.42 -22.60 -15.37
N HIS A 279 -6.21 -21.54 -15.27
CA HIS A 279 -7.48 -21.57 -14.55
C HIS A 279 -8.52 -22.44 -15.29
N LYS A 280 -9.48 -23.04 -14.57
CA LYS A 280 -10.49 -23.96 -15.15
C LYS A 280 -11.41 -23.35 -16.21
N SER A 281 -11.46 -22.01 -16.33
CA SER A 281 -12.21 -21.31 -17.38
C SER A 281 -11.43 -21.17 -18.70
N GLY A 282 -10.18 -21.62 -18.78
CA GLY A 282 -9.30 -21.46 -19.95
C GLY A 282 -8.72 -20.04 -20.15
N SER A 283 -9.22 -19.05 -19.40
CA SER A 283 -8.65 -17.70 -19.28
C SER A 283 -7.80 -17.60 -18.02
N GLY A 284 -6.66 -16.92 -18.06
CA GLY A 284 -5.85 -16.65 -16.87
C GLY A 284 -4.99 -17.81 -16.37
N THR A 285 -3.93 -17.45 -15.66
CA THR A 285 -2.84 -18.34 -15.26
C THR A 285 -2.32 -18.02 -13.86
N MET A 286 -1.71 -19.01 -13.21
CA MET A 286 -0.94 -18.82 -11.99
C MET A 286 0.46 -19.37 -12.20
N SER A 287 1.49 -18.53 -12.14
CA SER A 287 2.89 -18.94 -12.23
C SER A 287 3.63 -18.77 -10.90
N TRP A 288 4.79 -19.42 -10.76
CA TRP A 288 5.58 -19.31 -9.53
C TRP A 288 7.10 -19.37 -9.72
N THR A 289 7.81 -18.72 -8.79
CA THR A 289 9.26 -18.81 -8.62
C THR A 289 9.60 -19.36 -7.24
N TYR A 290 10.79 -19.94 -7.10
CA TYR A 290 11.34 -20.38 -5.81
C TYR A 290 12.55 -19.50 -5.44
N ASN A 291 12.78 -19.30 -4.15
CA ASN A 291 13.85 -18.48 -3.56
C ASN A 291 13.95 -17.02 -4.09
N PRO A 292 13.09 -16.10 -3.62
CA PRO A 292 11.95 -16.31 -2.72
C PRO A 292 10.75 -16.97 -3.43
N LEU A 293 9.80 -17.50 -2.66
CA LEU A 293 8.53 -17.95 -3.22
C LEU A 293 7.68 -16.72 -3.59
N GLU A 294 7.52 -16.47 -4.89
CA GLU A 294 6.51 -15.56 -5.42
C GLU A 294 5.50 -16.37 -6.24
N LEU A 295 4.22 -16.29 -5.87
CA LEU A 295 3.10 -16.74 -6.72
C LEU A 295 2.54 -15.55 -7.48
N THR A 296 2.36 -15.68 -8.79
CA THR A 296 1.76 -14.65 -9.66
C THR A 296 0.51 -15.18 -10.35
N PHE A 297 -0.66 -14.83 -9.83
CA PHE A 297 -1.95 -15.00 -10.50
C PHE A 297 -2.12 -13.91 -11.55
N THR A 298 -2.62 -14.23 -12.73
CA THR A 298 -2.86 -13.30 -13.85
C THR A 298 -4.22 -13.61 -14.50
N PRO A 299 -5.04 -12.59 -14.88
CA PRO A 299 -6.38 -12.79 -15.46
C PRO A 299 -6.39 -13.46 -16.84
#